data_AF-E3RKM0-F1
#
_entry.id   AF-E3RKM0-F1
#
_cell.length_a   1.000
_cell.length_b   1.000
_cell.length_c   1.000
_cell.angle_alpha   90.00
_cell.angle_beta   90.00
_cell.angle_gamma   90.00
#
_symmetry.space_group_name_H-M   'P 1'
#
loop_
_entity.id
_entity.type
_entity.pdbx_description
1 polymer ?
#
loop_
_entity_poly.entity_id
_entity_poly.type
_entity_poly.pdbx_seq_one_letter_code
_entity_poly.pdbx_strand_id
1 'polypeptide(L)'
;MNNEWQHFEVPRMDVRTAAHPAAHPAAHPYDHTLPVPPSGHMPRLPPQLARSQPHVQSRQDALQFRNHVLTHDMVCNRIWTLLRDNLTGWWSQNLLAIQCVTERMNHNLVCMNQRMALGPRGLSSVSDIFCSVGHQGSYHYMCLAVNPGWGNVVILLKGELCDLEGRDPMRDEEAMQVCSEGFSKEATKVLEDAREDSQRRKRH
;
A
#
# COMPACT_ATOMS: atom_id res chain seq x y z
N MET A 1 -22.64 32.38 14.56
CA MET A 1 -21.97 32.31 13.25
C MET A 1 -22.46 31.04 12.58
N ASN A 2 -23.19 31.19 11.48
CA ASN A 2 -23.88 30.11 10.76
C ASN A 2 -22.88 29.25 9.99
N ASN A 3 -22.96 27.92 10.14
CA ASN A 3 -22.25 26.95 9.30
C ASN A 3 -23.20 26.44 8.23
N GLU A 4 -23.12 26.99 7.03
CA GLU A 4 -23.68 26.39 5.81
C GLU A 4 -22.64 25.43 5.23
N TRP A 5 -22.87 24.12 5.39
CA TRP A 5 -22.17 23.10 4.64
C TRP A 5 -22.77 23.04 3.23
N GLN A 6 -22.08 23.67 2.27
CA GLN A 6 -22.44 23.55 0.86
C GLN A 6 -22.16 22.12 0.37
N HIS A 7 -23.22 21.42 0.01
CA HIS A 7 -23.18 20.21 -0.79
C HIS A 7 -22.52 20.53 -2.14
N PHE A 8 -21.44 19.82 -2.49
CA PHE A 8 -20.83 19.91 -3.82
C PHE A 8 -21.02 18.57 -4.55
N GLU A 9 -21.81 18.61 -5.62
CA GLU A 9 -21.98 17.50 -6.56
C GLU A 9 -20.75 17.40 -7.48
N VAL A 10 -20.29 16.17 -7.72
CA VAL A 10 -19.17 15.88 -8.61
C VAL A 10 -19.70 15.72 -10.05
N PRO A 11 -19.14 16.42 -11.06
CA PRO A 11 -19.49 16.18 -12.46
C PRO A 11 -18.96 14.81 -12.90
N ARG A 12 -19.84 13.93 -13.38
CA ARG A 12 -19.46 12.71 -14.09
C ARG A 12 -18.93 13.10 -15.47
N MET A 13 -17.66 12.82 -15.76
CA MET A 13 -17.16 12.81 -17.14
C MET A 13 -17.29 11.40 -17.73
N ASP A 14 -17.98 11.32 -18.86
CA ASP A 14 -18.10 10.14 -19.72
C ASP A 14 -16.75 9.77 -20.35
N VAL A 15 -16.34 8.51 -20.16
CA VAL A 15 -15.20 7.90 -20.87
C VAL A 15 -15.68 7.49 -22.26
N ARG A 16 -15.25 8.22 -23.29
CA ARG A 16 -15.39 7.78 -24.68
C ARG A 16 -14.29 6.78 -25.04
N THR A 17 -14.71 5.53 -25.22
CA THR A 17 -13.96 4.46 -25.89
C THR A 17 -14.01 4.62 -27.40
N ALA A 18 -12.87 4.56 -28.08
CA ALA A 18 -12.72 4.21 -29.49
C ALA A 18 -11.23 3.90 -29.72
N ALA A 19 -10.76 3.02 -30.60
CA ALA A 19 -11.26 1.86 -31.33
C ALA A 19 -10.01 1.39 -32.11
N HIS A 20 -9.82 0.09 -32.30
CA HIS A 20 -8.81 -0.47 -33.21
C HIS A 20 -9.03 0.01 -34.67
N PRO A 21 -8.00 -0.13 -35.53
CA PRO A 21 -8.22 -1.05 -36.65
C PRO A 21 -7.01 -1.96 -36.98
N ALA A 22 -7.35 -3.09 -37.57
CA ALA A 22 -6.47 -4.07 -38.21
C ALA A 22 -6.41 -3.84 -39.73
N ALA A 23 -5.34 -4.27 -40.40
CA ALA A 23 -5.36 -4.76 -41.80
C ALA A 23 -4.05 -5.48 -42.21
N HIS A 24 -4.22 -6.72 -42.72
CA HIS A 24 -3.31 -7.53 -43.58
C HIS A 24 -3.29 -6.96 -45.04
N PRO A 25 -2.74 -7.57 -46.14
CA PRO A 25 -2.18 -8.94 -46.38
C PRO A 25 -1.02 -9.11 -47.43
N ALA A 26 -0.50 -10.35 -47.58
CA ALA A 26 -0.12 -11.07 -48.84
C ALA A 26 0.57 -12.43 -48.46
N ALA A 27 0.07 -13.65 -48.75
CA ALA A 27 -0.05 -14.41 -50.02
C ALA A 27 1.33 -14.77 -50.64
N HIS A 28 1.81 -15.99 -50.96
CA HIS A 28 1.37 -17.40 -51.23
C HIS A 28 2.69 -18.29 -51.31
N PRO A 29 2.73 -19.55 -51.85
CA PRO A 29 2.09 -20.85 -51.51
C PRO A 29 3.14 -22.02 -51.43
N TYR A 30 2.73 -23.27 -51.72
CA TYR A 30 3.44 -24.60 -51.77
C TYR A 30 3.39 -25.41 -50.47
N ASP A 31 3.08 -26.71 -50.41
CA ASP A 31 2.56 -27.70 -51.36
C ASP A 31 2.00 -28.90 -50.55
N HIS A 32 1.22 -29.74 -51.21
CA HIS A 32 0.41 -30.86 -50.71
C HIS A 32 1.17 -32.00 -50.01
N THR A 33 0.54 -32.63 -49.00
CA THR A 33 0.13 -34.07 -49.05
C THR A 33 -0.61 -34.51 -47.78
N LEU A 34 -1.84 -35.03 -47.96
CA LEU A 34 -2.59 -35.84 -47.00
C LEU A 34 -2.37 -37.33 -47.31
N PRO A 35 -2.57 -38.23 -46.33
CA PRO A 35 -3.62 -39.24 -46.49
C PRO A 35 -4.47 -39.49 -45.22
N VAL A 36 -5.68 -40.02 -45.45
CA VAL A 36 -6.84 -40.23 -44.55
C VAL A 36 -7.04 -41.76 -44.29
N PRO A 37 -8.16 -42.27 -43.72
CA PRO A 37 -8.58 -42.55 -42.32
C PRO A 37 -8.56 -44.08 -41.97
N PRO A 38 -9.20 -44.57 -40.87
CA PRO A 38 -10.63 -44.95 -40.96
C PRO A 38 -11.51 -44.75 -39.71
N SER A 39 -12.83 -44.80 -39.96
CA SER A 39 -13.96 -44.81 -39.03
C SER A 39 -13.84 -45.70 -37.81
N GLY A 40 -14.38 -45.23 -36.68
CA GLY A 40 -14.60 -46.05 -35.49
C GLY A 40 -15.61 -45.45 -34.50
N HIS A 41 -16.89 -45.75 -34.72
CA HIS A 41 -17.94 -46.06 -33.74
C HIS A 41 -18.12 -45.18 -32.48
N MET A 42 -19.25 -44.47 -32.41
CA MET A 42 -19.79 -43.88 -31.18
C MET A 42 -20.19 -44.94 -30.14
N PRO A 43 -19.88 -44.71 -28.85
CA PRO A 43 -20.70 -45.20 -27.75
C PRO A 43 -21.51 -44.02 -27.17
N ARG A 44 -22.84 -44.12 -27.28
CA ARG A 44 -23.79 -43.31 -26.50
C ARG A 44 -23.59 -43.58 -25.00
N LEU A 45 -23.51 -42.53 -24.21
CA LEU A 45 -23.71 -42.59 -22.75
C LEU A 45 -25.04 -41.92 -22.38
N PRO A 46 -25.79 -42.46 -21.40
CA PRO A 46 -27.16 -42.04 -21.07
C PRO A 46 -27.21 -40.70 -20.31
N PRO A 47 -28.32 -39.96 -20.39
CA PRO A 47 -28.49 -38.69 -19.68
C PRO A 47 -28.67 -38.95 -18.19
N GLN A 48 -27.66 -38.62 -17.37
CA GLN A 48 -27.84 -38.58 -15.92
C GLN A 48 -28.49 -37.26 -15.52
N LEU A 49 -29.73 -37.39 -15.04
CA LEU A 49 -30.45 -36.37 -14.28
C LEU A 49 -29.64 -36.02 -13.01
N ALA A 50 -28.89 -34.94 -13.06
CA ALA A 50 -28.28 -34.32 -11.89
C ALA A 50 -29.01 -33.02 -11.56
N ARG A 51 -30.11 -33.18 -10.82
CA ARG A 51 -30.50 -32.39 -9.65
C ARG A 51 -29.94 -30.96 -9.63
N SER A 52 -30.67 -30.02 -10.22
CA SER A 52 -30.53 -28.59 -9.93
C SER A 52 -30.95 -28.33 -8.48
N GLN A 53 -30.00 -28.44 -7.54
CA GLN A 53 -30.11 -27.71 -6.28
C GLN A 53 -29.81 -26.24 -6.59
N PRO A 54 -30.72 -25.29 -6.32
CA PRO A 54 -30.30 -23.92 -6.15
C PRO A 54 -29.50 -23.92 -4.85
N HIS A 55 -28.18 -23.96 -4.96
CA HIS A 55 -27.33 -23.58 -3.84
C HIS A 55 -27.64 -22.12 -3.58
N VAL A 56 -28.50 -21.88 -2.58
CA VAL A 56 -28.66 -20.57 -1.95
C VAL A 56 -27.33 -20.30 -1.27
N GLN A 57 -26.38 -19.82 -2.07
CA GLN A 57 -25.15 -19.24 -1.58
C GLN A 57 -25.59 -18.04 -0.73
N SER A 58 -25.46 -18.23 0.58
CA SER A 58 -25.77 -17.23 1.59
C SER A 58 -25.28 -15.87 1.14
N ARG A 59 -26.23 -14.92 1.06
CA ARG A 59 -26.05 -13.46 0.98
C ARG A 59 -25.26 -12.88 2.18
N GLN A 60 -24.29 -13.59 2.72
CA GLN A 60 -23.50 -13.18 3.88
C GLN A 60 -22.15 -12.55 3.51
N ASP A 61 -21.64 -12.75 2.29
CA ASP A 61 -20.44 -12.04 1.83
C ASP A 61 -20.70 -10.57 1.46
N ALA A 62 -21.96 -10.18 1.30
CA ALA A 62 -22.35 -8.80 0.99
C ALA A 62 -22.47 -7.89 2.23
N LEU A 63 -22.28 -8.41 3.45
CA LEU A 63 -22.37 -7.63 4.71
C LEU A 63 -21.01 -7.31 5.36
N GLN A 64 -19.89 -7.74 4.77
CA GLN A 64 -18.54 -7.44 5.29
C GLN A 64 -17.86 -6.22 4.66
N PHE A 65 -18.47 -5.56 3.67
CA PHE A 65 -18.11 -4.18 3.35
C PHE A 65 -18.77 -3.23 4.36
N ARG A 66 -18.51 -3.46 5.66
CA ARG A 66 -18.50 -2.32 6.58
C ARG A 66 -17.42 -1.42 6.03
N ASN A 67 -17.80 -0.24 5.56
CA ASN A 67 -16.88 0.86 5.34
C ASN A 67 -16.19 1.10 6.68
N HIS A 68 -15.07 0.42 6.94
CA HIS A 68 -14.25 0.64 8.10
C HIS A 68 -13.60 2.00 7.89
N VAL A 69 -14.29 3.03 8.37
CA VAL A 69 -13.77 4.39 8.39
C VAL A 69 -12.52 4.36 9.26
N LEU A 70 -11.36 4.57 8.65
CA LEU A 70 -10.11 4.72 9.36
C LEU A 70 -10.19 5.98 10.21
N THR A 71 -10.15 5.81 11.53
CA THR A 71 -10.13 6.95 12.45
C THR A 71 -8.70 7.44 12.65
N HIS A 72 -8.58 8.70 13.05
CA HIS A 72 -7.32 9.30 13.48
C HIS A 72 -6.57 8.41 14.49
N ASP A 73 -7.27 7.95 15.52
CA ASP A 73 -6.68 7.16 16.60
C ASP A 73 -6.17 5.80 16.11
N MET A 74 -6.86 5.17 15.16
CA MET A 74 -6.40 3.91 14.56
C MET A 74 -5.07 4.09 13.83
N VAL A 75 -4.93 5.20 13.09
CA VAL A 75 -3.70 5.53 12.35
C VAL A 75 -2.57 5.89 13.32
N CYS A 76 -2.82 6.77 14.30
CA CYS A 76 -1.83 7.13 15.30
C CYS A 76 -1.37 5.92 16.11
N ASN A 77 -2.28 5.06 16.56
CA ASN A 77 -1.92 3.84 17.29
C ASN A 77 -1.05 2.91 16.44
N ARG A 78 -1.38 2.76 15.15
CA ARG A 78 -0.58 1.94 14.24
C ARG A 78 0.84 2.49 14.07
N ILE A 79 0.97 3.79 13.80
CA ILE A 79 2.27 4.44 13.65
C ILE A 79 3.07 4.35 14.95
N TRP A 80 2.43 4.63 16.09
CA TRP A 80 3.04 4.54 17.41
C TRP A 80 3.65 3.16 17.66
N THR A 81 2.88 2.09 17.44
CA THR A 81 3.35 0.72 17.64
C THR A 81 4.55 0.42 16.75
N LEU A 82 4.47 0.78 15.46
CA LEU A 82 5.56 0.58 14.52
C LEU A 82 6.83 1.33 14.92
N LEU A 83 6.70 2.58 15.36
CA LEU A 83 7.84 3.37 15.85
C LEU A 83 8.43 2.74 17.11
N ARG A 84 7.60 2.46 18.11
CA ARG A 84 8.06 1.87 19.38
C ARG A 84 8.79 0.54 19.18
N ASP A 85 8.31 -0.29 18.27
CA ASP A 85 8.86 -1.63 18.06
C ASP A 85 10.14 -1.63 17.19
N ASN A 86 10.44 -0.54 16.46
CA ASN A 86 11.58 -0.47 15.53
C ASN A 86 12.64 0.58 15.90
N LEU A 87 12.35 1.45 16.88
CA LEU A 87 13.30 2.45 17.38
C LEU A 87 14.15 1.90 18.52
N THR A 88 15.36 2.45 18.68
CA THR A 88 16.32 2.02 19.71
C THR A 88 15.87 2.35 21.14
N GLY A 89 16.53 1.73 22.13
CA GLY A 89 16.09 1.70 23.53
C GLY A 89 15.82 3.06 24.21
N TRP A 90 16.45 4.15 23.77
CA TRP A 90 16.19 5.49 24.30
C TRP A 90 14.71 5.91 24.14
N TRP A 91 14.10 5.54 23.01
CA TRP A 91 12.72 5.90 22.67
C TRP A 91 11.71 5.25 23.61
N SER A 92 11.99 4.03 24.06
CA SER A 92 11.15 3.31 25.03
C SER A 92 11.02 4.04 26.37
N GLN A 93 12.01 4.87 26.72
CA GLN A 93 12.01 5.68 27.95
C GLN A 93 11.41 7.07 27.72
N ASN A 94 11.17 7.47 26.47
CA ASN A 94 10.71 8.79 26.11
C ASN A 94 9.41 8.74 25.28
N LEU A 95 8.32 8.36 25.93
CA LEU A 95 7.01 8.20 25.30
C LEU A 95 6.50 9.50 24.64
N LEU A 96 6.82 10.67 25.22
CA LEU A 96 6.45 11.96 24.64
C LEU A 96 7.17 12.23 23.31
N ALA A 97 8.42 11.77 23.17
CA ALA A 97 9.15 11.85 21.91
C ALA A 97 8.50 10.98 20.83
N ILE A 98 8.16 9.72 21.16
CA ILE A 98 7.44 8.83 20.23
C ILE A 98 6.09 9.46 19.84
N GLN A 99 5.37 10.07 20.80
CA GLN A 99 4.10 10.75 20.53
C GLN A 99 4.27 11.87 19.51
N CYS A 100 5.28 12.70 19.72
CA CYS A 100 5.54 13.84 18.85
C CYS A 100 5.85 13.39 17.41
N VAL A 101 6.69 12.37 17.24
CA VAL A 101 7.01 11.81 15.91
C VAL A 101 5.76 11.15 15.30
N THR A 102 4.97 10.42 16.10
CA THR A 102 3.71 9.80 15.66
C THR A 102 2.74 10.83 15.09
N GLU A 103 2.49 11.91 15.84
CA GLU A 103 1.61 13.00 15.40
C GLU A 103 2.12 13.67 14.13
N ARG A 104 3.45 13.87 14.02
CA ARG A 104 4.06 14.45 12.81
C ARG A 104 3.89 13.53 11.60
N MET A 105 4.09 12.23 11.75
CA MET A 105 3.89 11.25 10.67
C MET A 105 2.43 11.16 10.24
N ASN A 106 1.50 11.15 11.20
CA ASN A 106 0.07 11.18 10.93
C ASN A 106 -0.34 12.47 10.20
N HIS A 107 0.17 13.62 10.63
CA HIS A 107 -0.06 14.89 9.95
C HIS A 107 0.44 14.87 8.50
N ASN A 108 1.63 14.31 8.26
CA ASN A 108 2.17 14.15 6.90
C ASN A 108 1.27 13.25 6.05
N LEU A 109 0.78 12.15 6.61
CA LEU A 109 -0.14 11.22 5.95
C LEU A 109 -1.45 11.92 5.56
N VAL A 110 -2.04 12.71 6.46
CA VAL A 110 -3.23 13.52 6.18
C VAL A 110 -2.96 14.51 5.05
N CYS A 111 -1.83 15.24 5.10
CA CYS A 111 -1.43 16.17 4.04
C CYS A 111 -1.26 15.46 2.69
N MET A 112 -0.68 14.27 2.67
CA MET A 112 -0.52 13.46 1.45
C MET A 112 -1.86 13.00 0.89
N ASN A 113 -2.79 12.58 1.76
CA ASN A 113 -4.14 12.20 1.35
C ASN A 113 -4.89 13.40 0.73
N GLN A 114 -4.80 14.59 1.35
CA GLN A 114 -5.40 15.82 0.82
C GLN A 114 -4.85 16.22 -0.55
N ARG A 115 -3.58 15.90 -0.83
CA ARG A 115 -2.91 16.15 -2.12
C ARG A 115 -3.11 15.01 -3.12
N MET A 116 -3.96 14.02 -2.83
CA MET A 116 -4.21 12.84 -3.66
C MET A 116 -2.97 11.97 -3.91
N ALA A 117 -1.92 12.10 -3.09
CA ALA A 117 -0.68 11.35 -3.24
C ALA A 117 -0.85 9.86 -2.86
N LEU A 118 -1.87 9.55 -2.06
CA LEU A 118 -2.26 8.18 -1.71
C LEU A 118 -3.34 7.62 -2.66
N GLY A 119 -3.59 8.31 -3.78
CA GLY A 119 -4.65 7.97 -4.72
C GLY A 119 -6.05 8.41 -4.28
N PRO A 120 -7.07 8.19 -5.12
CA PRO A 120 -8.42 8.72 -4.91
C PRO A 120 -9.19 8.04 -3.78
N ARG A 121 -8.73 6.87 -3.33
CA ARG A 121 -9.32 6.14 -2.21
C ARG A 121 -8.56 6.34 -0.90
N GLY A 122 -7.37 6.94 -0.95
CA GLY A 122 -6.48 7.02 0.20
C GLY A 122 -6.12 5.64 0.76
N LEU A 123 -5.90 5.58 2.07
CA LEU A 123 -5.68 4.33 2.79
C LEU A 123 -6.95 3.48 2.87
N SER A 124 -6.83 2.19 2.59
CA SER A 124 -7.94 1.24 2.71
C SER A 124 -7.92 0.50 4.06
N SER A 125 -6.74 0.36 4.67
CA SER A 125 -6.52 -0.32 5.96
C SER A 125 -5.41 0.33 6.77
N VAL A 126 -5.44 0.20 8.10
CA VAL A 126 -4.27 0.52 8.94
C VAL A 126 -3.09 -0.41 8.69
N SER A 127 -3.35 -1.63 8.22
CA SER A 127 -2.30 -2.60 7.86
C SER A 127 -1.46 -2.13 6.67
N ASP A 128 -1.97 -1.18 5.90
CA ASP A 128 -1.25 -0.54 4.79
C ASP A 128 -0.09 0.32 5.29
N ILE A 129 -0.05 0.65 6.58
CA ILE A 129 1.06 1.34 7.25
C ILE A 129 1.98 0.28 7.87
N PHE A 130 3.25 0.30 7.53
CA PHE A 130 4.22 -0.70 7.96
C PHE A 130 5.64 -0.13 8.07
N CYS A 131 6.49 -0.79 8.84
CA CYS A 131 7.94 -0.62 8.77
C CYS A 131 8.55 -1.70 7.88
N SER A 132 9.57 -1.34 7.10
CA SER A 132 10.29 -2.27 6.23
C SER A 132 11.75 -1.88 6.08
N VAL A 133 12.58 -2.81 5.63
CA VAL A 133 13.91 -2.51 5.11
C VAL A 133 13.81 -2.28 3.60
N GLY A 134 14.23 -1.11 3.15
CA GLY A 134 14.43 -0.78 1.75
C GLY A 134 15.91 -0.80 1.37
N HIS A 135 16.19 -0.71 0.07
CA HIS A 135 17.55 -0.63 -0.46
C HIS A 135 17.68 0.46 -1.52
N GLN A 136 18.90 0.99 -1.67
CA GLN A 136 19.27 1.95 -2.71
C GLN A 136 20.70 1.61 -3.18
N GLY A 137 20.81 0.90 -4.30
CA GLY A 137 22.09 0.31 -4.69
C GLY A 137 22.51 -0.79 -3.70
N SER A 138 23.75 -0.71 -3.21
CA SER A 138 24.29 -1.59 -2.16
C SER A 138 23.90 -1.17 -0.73
N TYR A 139 23.29 0.01 -0.57
CA TYR A 139 22.91 0.55 0.73
C TYR A 139 21.53 0.06 1.14
N HIS A 140 21.34 -0.14 2.45
CA HIS A 140 20.08 -0.52 3.06
C HIS A 140 19.60 0.55 4.03
N TYR A 141 18.30 0.62 4.27
CA TYR A 141 17.72 1.54 5.24
C TYR A 141 16.43 0.96 5.78
N MET A 142 16.10 1.28 7.03
CA MET A 142 14.76 1.02 7.58
C MET A 142 13.86 2.24 7.34
N CYS A 143 12.59 2.01 7.06
CA CYS A 143 11.63 3.08 6.82
C CYS A 143 10.24 2.74 7.38
N LEU A 144 9.49 3.80 7.74
CA LEU A 144 8.04 3.76 7.91
C LEU A 144 7.40 4.15 6.59
N ALA A 145 6.52 3.29 6.08
CA ALA A 145 5.95 3.43 4.75
C ALA A 145 4.46 3.09 4.72
N VAL A 146 3.84 3.46 3.61
CA VAL A 146 2.43 3.28 3.31
C VAL A 146 2.29 2.61 1.95
N ASN A 147 1.50 1.54 1.87
CA ASN A 147 1.02 0.96 0.63
C ASN A 147 -0.42 1.41 0.36
N PRO A 148 -0.64 2.45 -0.46
CA PRO A 148 -1.99 2.96 -0.72
C PRO A 148 -2.89 1.98 -1.51
N GLY A 149 -2.39 0.81 -1.92
CA GLY A 149 -3.11 -0.14 -2.77
C GLY A 149 -3.28 0.33 -4.22
N TRP A 150 -2.76 1.52 -4.54
CA TRP A 150 -2.73 2.10 -5.87
C TRP A 150 -1.40 2.84 -6.09
N GLY A 151 -0.58 2.34 -7.00
CA GLY A 151 0.73 2.94 -7.31
C GLY A 151 1.86 2.42 -6.42
N ASN A 152 2.86 3.29 -6.21
CA ASN A 152 4.08 2.94 -5.49
C ASN A 152 3.92 3.10 -3.98
N VAL A 153 4.73 2.36 -3.22
CA VAL A 153 4.89 2.57 -1.78
C VAL A 153 5.37 3.99 -1.51
N VAL A 154 4.74 4.66 -0.54
CA VAL A 154 5.09 6.01 -0.11
C VAL A 154 5.83 5.94 1.22
N ILE A 155 7.02 6.54 1.29
CA ILE A 155 7.83 6.53 2.51
C ILE A 155 7.48 7.77 3.35
N LEU A 156 7.05 7.54 4.59
CA LEU A 156 6.74 8.60 5.56
C LEU A 156 8.00 9.05 6.31
N LEU A 157 8.83 8.09 6.70
CA LEU A 157 10.10 8.32 7.39
C LEU A 157 11.14 7.37 6.83
N LYS A 158 12.23 7.91 6.28
CA LYS A 158 13.32 7.14 5.70
C LYS A 158 14.54 7.23 6.61
N GLY A 159 14.98 6.12 7.18
CA GLY A 159 16.23 6.08 7.94
C GLY A 159 17.46 6.35 7.06
N GLU A 160 18.59 6.56 7.71
CA GLU A 160 19.88 6.74 7.03
C GLU A 160 20.25 5.53 6.16
N LEU A 161 20.92 5.79 5.04
CA LEU A 161 21.48 4.75 4.17
C LEU A 161 22.71 4.14 4.85
N CYS A 162 22.69 2.83 5.06
CA CYS A 162 23.76 2.06 5.69
C CYS A 162 24.44 1.17 4.65
N ASP A 163 25.77 1.22 4.57
CA ASP A 163 26.53 0.20 3.87
C ASP A 163 26.68 -1.01 4.79
N LEU A 164 26.21 -2.17 4.34
CA LEU A 164 26.21 -3.40 5.11
C LEU A 164 27.20 -4.42 4.55
N GLU A 165 28.03 -4.05 3.58
CA GLU A 165 29.06 -4.91 2.98
C GLU A 165 28.51 -6.25 2.45
N GLY A 166 27.28 -6.23 1.94
CA GLY A 166 26.58 -7.41 1.42
C GLY A 166 25.85 -8.25 2.47
N ARG A 167 25.84 -7.85 3.74
CA ARG A 167 25.01 -8.48 4.78
C ARG A 167 23.54 -8.14 4.59
N ASP A 168 22.68 -9.14 4.73
CA ASP A 168 21.22 -8.99 4.63
C ASP A 168 20.66 -8.66 6.02
N PRO A 169 20.15 -7.43 6.26
CA PRO A 169 19.59 -7.04 7.55
C PRO A 169 18.33 -7.83 7.94
N MET A 170 17.68 -8.54 7.01
CA MET A 170 16.57 -9.44 7.36
C MET A 170 17.06 -10.78 7.93
N ARG A 171 18.36 -11.07 7.85
CA ARG A 171 18.98 -12.33 8.30
C ARG A 171 20.09 -12.14 9.32
N ASP A 172 20.69 -10.94 9.36
CA ASP A 172 21.78 -10.56 10.25
C ASP A 172 21.28 -9.51 11.25
N GLU A 173 21.32 -9.86 12.53
CA GLU A 173 20.82 -9.03 13.63
C GLU A 173 21.64 -7.76 13.83
N GLU A 174 22.96 -7.82 13.64
CA GLU A 174 23.82 -6.64 13.73
C GLU A 174 23.53 -5.67 12.58
N ALA A 175 23.33 -6.21 11.37
CA ALA A 175 22.96 -5.43 10.21
C ALA A 175 21.57 -4.78 10.38
N MET A 176 20.59 -5.51 10.95
CA MET A 176 19.28 -4.93 11.33
C MET A 176 19.43 -3.81 12.36
N GLN A 177 20.28 -4.01 13.37
CA GLN A 177 20.55 -3.03 14.41
C GLN A 177 21.13 -1.73 13.83
N VAL A 178 22.07 -1.82 12.89
CA VAL A 178 22.61 -0.66 12.17
C VAL A 178 21.51 0.11 11.43
N CYS A 179 20.61 -0.59 10.73
CA CYS A 179 19.47 0.04 10.08
C CYS A 179 18.49 0.69 11.08
N SER A 180 18.23 0.05 12.23
CA SER A 180 17.39 0.58 13.30
C SER A 180 17.99 1.84 13.93
N GLU A 181 19.31 1.89 14.10
CA GLU A 181 20.02 3.09 14.55
C GLU A 181 19.90 4.24 13.55
N GLY A 182 20.09 3.96 12.26
CA GLY A 182 19.89 4.93 11.19
C GLY A 182 18.45 5.47 11.14
N PHE A 183 17.46 4.61 11.37
CA PHE A 183 16.06 5.00 11.48
C PHE A 183 15.79 5.85 12.74
N SER A 184 16.40 5.49 13.86
CA SER A 184 16.28 6.22 15.12
C SER A 184 16.88 7.63 15.05
N LYS A 185 18.03 7.79 14.37
CA LYS A 185 18.63 9.10 14.11
C LYS A 185 17.69 10.00 13.31
N GLU A 186 17.03 9.46 12.28
CA GLU A 186 16.09 10.25 11.50
C GLU A 186 14.86 10.65 12.31
N ALA A 187 14.32 9.75 13.15
CA ALA A 187 13.24 10.08 14.06
C ALA A 187 13.63 11.20 15.04
N THR A 188 14.90 11.26 15.49
CA THR A 188 15.41 12.35 16.34
C THR A 188 15.38 13.68 15.60
N LYS A 189 15.80 13.71 14.32
CA LYS A 189 15.72 14.93 13.50
C LYS A 189 14.27 15.44 13.40
N VAL A 190 13.31 14.54 13.16
CA VAL A 190 11.88 14.89 13.14
C VAL A 190 11.41 15.51 14.47
N LEU A 191 11.86 14.96 15.59
CA LEU A 191 11.54 15.48 16.92
C LEU A 191 12.12 16.88 17.14
N GLU A 192 13.37 17.10 16.74
CA GLU A 192 14.06 18.39 16.82
C GLU A 192 13.34 19.44 15.98
N ASP A 193 13.02 19.12 14.72
CA ASP A 193 12.24 19.99 13.83
C ASP A 193 10.88 20.37 14.42
N ALA A 194 10.15 19.40 15.00
CA ALA A 194 8.85 19.65 15.62
C ALA A 194 8.96 20.57 16.86
N ARG A 195 10.06 20.49 17.61
CA ARG A 195 10.34 21.39 18.74
C ARG A 195 10.62 22.80 18.25
N GLU A 196 11.39 22.95 17.18
CA GLU A 196 11.67 24.26 16.57
C GLU A 196 10.40 24.92 16.03
N ASP A 197 9.57 24.20 15.29
CA ASP A 197 8.28 24.67 14.78
C ASP A 197 7.39 25.22 15.91
N SER A 198 7.35 24.49 17.04
CA SER A 198 6.57 24.87 18.21
C SER A 198 7.10 26.12 18.90
N GLN A 199 8.42 26.32 18.92
CA GLN A 199 9.03 27.53 19.47
C GLN A 199 8.79 28.76 18.59
N ARG A 200 8.85 28.61 17.27
CA ARG A 200 8.57 29.71 16.32
C ARG A 200 7.13 30.20 16.47
N ARG A 201 6.16 29.30 16.60
CA ARG A 201 4.74 29.64 16.80
C ARG A 201 4.45 30.40 18.10
N LYS A 202 5.27 30.24 19.14
CA LYS A 202 5.12 30.98 20.41
C LYS A 202 5.68 32.39 20.37
N ARG A 203 6.50 32.71 19.36
CA ARG A 203 7.15 34.02 19.19
C ARG A 203 6.36 34.98 18.28
N HIS A 204 5.33 34.48 17.61
CA HIS A 204 4.41 35.24 16.76
C HIS A 204 3.05 35.34 17.44
#